data_AF-A0A3N5MJ44-F1
#
_entry.id   AF-A0A3N5MJ44-F1
#
_cell.length_a   1.000
_cell.length_b   1.000
_cell.length_c   1.000
_cell.angle_alpha   90.00
_cell.angle_beta   90.00
_cell.angle_gamma   90.00
#
_symmetry.space_group_name_H-M   'P 1'
#
loop_
_entity.id
_entity.type
_entity.pdbx_description
1 polymer ?
#
loop_
_entity_poly.entity_id
_entity_poly.type
_entity_poly.pdbx_seq_one_letter_code
_entity_poly.pdbx_strand_id
1 'polypeptide(L)'
;MRIIRILGIMIVALAVPALVFAAGAHDGLNCVGCHGIHTAKGEIIFAVEPNKKALNPKTNQPFTGVTALCLGCHETIERGGMGIAAVSAKHSHPFGVTPNPKRATVGAEFLRDGKLECVGCHDPHPSNPNYKYLRVDTNKGASMGNFCAMCHGSKADAAAVKSMKIFDSMDERHAAPAAAPAPAPAAPKKK
;
A
#
# COMPACT_ATOMS: atom_id res chain seq x y z
N MET A 1 42.10 -29.38 18.35
CA MET A 1 40.99 -29.65 17.40
C MET A 1 39.59 -29.50 18.00
N ARG A 2 39.29 -30.03 19.19
CA ARG A 2 37.95 -29.94 19.81
C ARG A 2 37.51 -28.49 20.10
N ILE A 3 38.40 -27.67 20.63
CA ILE A 3 38.14 -26.25 20.94
C ILE A 3 37.90 -25.42 19.67
N ILE A 4 38.68 -25.66 18.61
CA ILE A 4 38.52 -24.97 17.31
C ILE A 4 37.18 -25.33 16.65
N ARG A 5 36.74 -26.60 16.77
CA ARG A 5 35.42 -27.03 16.29
C ARG A 5 34.27 -26.39 17.09
N ILE A 6 34.41 -26.28 18.42
CA ILE A 6 33.40 -25.62 19.27
C ILE A 6 33.33 -24.12 18.97
N LEU A 7 34.49 -23.45 18.80
CA LEU A 7 34.52 -22.03 18.42
C LEU A 7 33.89 -21.79 17.04
N GLY A 8 34.19 -22.66 16.06
CA GLY A 8 33.60 -22.58 14.73
C GLY A 8 32.07 -22.72 14.75
N ILE A 9 31.55 -23.66 15.54
CA ILE A 9 30.09 -23.85 15.72
C ILE A 9 29.45 -22.63 16.40
N MET A 10 30.09 -22.06 17.42
CA MET A 10 29.60 -20.87 18.12
C MET A 10 29.57 -19.64 17.21
N ILE A 11 30.59 -19.44 16.37
CA ILE A 11 30.65 -18.33 15.40
C ILE A 11 29.53 -18.48 14.36
N VAL A 12 29.31 -19.68 13.83
CA VAL A 12 28.21 -19.93 12.88
C VAL A 12 26.84 -19.73 13.57
N ALA A 13 26.67 -20.23 14.80
CA ALA A 13 25.43 -20.08 15.56
C ALA A 13 25.09 -18.61 15.88
N LEU A 14 26.10 -17.76 16.06
CA LEU A 14 25.93 -16.32 16.30
C LEU A 14 25.80 -15.50 15.01
N ALA A 15 26.41 -15.93 13.90
CA ALA A 15 26.37 -15.20 12.63
C ALA A 15 25.09 -15.47 11.81
N VAL A 16 24.50 -16.67 11.91
CA VAL A 16 23.29 -17.03 11.15
C VAL A 16 22.07 -16.15 11.51
N PRO A 17 21.77 -15.86 12.79
CA PRO A 17 20.68 -14.95 13.15
C PRO A 17 20.89 -13.53 12.59
N ALA A 18 22.12 -13.03 12.58
CA ALA A 18 22.42 -11.69 12.07
C ALA A 18 22.11 -11.54 10.57
N LEU A 19 22.28 -12.60 9.79
CA LEU A 19 21.91 -12.62 8.36
C LEU A 19 20.40 -12.70 8.14
N VAL A 20 19.66 -13.34 9.06
CA VAL A 20 18.19 -13.43 9.02
C VAL A 20 17.54 -12.08 9.40
N PHE A 21 18.12 -11.35 10.36
CA PHE A 21 17.64 -10.02 10.76
C PHE A 21 18.14 -8.87 9.87
N ALA A 22 19.10 -9.11 8.97
CA ALA A 22 19.56 -8.13 7.97
C ALA A 22 18.62 -8.00 6.76
N ALA A 23 17.62 -8.88 6.63
CA ALA A 23 16.53 -8.72 5.67
C ALA A 23 15.55 -7.63 6.14
N GLY A 24 15.95 -6.38 6.03
CA GLY A 24 15.07 -5.21 6.06
C GLY A 24 15.61 -4.18 5.08
N ALA A 25 14.85 -3.58 4.16
CA ALA A 25 13.41 -3.39 4.09
C ALA A 25 12.80 -4.02 2.83
N HIS A 26 11.57 -4.52 3.00
CA HIS A 26 10.61 -4.95 1.97
C HIS A 26 10.72 -6.41 1.45
N ASP A 27 10.12 -7.32 2.21
CA ASP A 27 9.39 -8.57 1.89
C ASP A 27 9.71 -9.39 0.62
N GLY A 28 10.89 -9.26 0.00
CA GLY A 28 11.22 -9.99 -1.24
C GLY A 28 10.24 -9.74 -2.39
N LEU A 29 9.41 -8.69 -2.29
CA LEU A 29 8.32 -8.42 -3.21
C LEU A 29 8.88 -7.72 -4.45
N ASN A 30 9.05 -8.48 -5.51
CA ASN A 30 9.43 -7.95 -6.82
C ASN A 30 8.16 -7.55 -7.60
N CYS A 31 8.33 -7.09 -8.85
CA CYS A 31 7.22 -6.65 -9.70
C CYS A 31 6.11 -7.70 -9.82
N VAL A 32 6.45 -9.00 -9.82
CA VAL A 32 5.48 -10.09 -9.98
C VAL A 32 4.77 -10.50 -8.69
N GLY A 33 5.14 -9.91 -7.54
CA GLY A 33 4.43 -10.09 -6.28
C GLY A 33 3.05 -9.44 -6.29
N CYS A 34 2.93 -8.28 -6.95
CA CYS A 34 1.65 -7.59 -7.14
C CYS A 34 1.09 -7.76 -8.56
N HIS A 35 1.94 -7.96 -9.57
CA HIS A 35 1.52 -8.02 -10.96
C HIS A 35 1.63 -9.43 -11.59
N GLY A 36 0.52 -9.95 -12.11
CA GLY A 36 0.49 -11.16 -12.93
C GLY A 36 0.63 -10.83 -14.42
N ILE A 37 1.85 -10.85 -14.96
CA ILE A 37 2.12 -10.44 -16.35
C ILE A 37 1.31 -11.27 -17.37
N HIS A 38 1.18 -12.58 -17.16
CA HIS A 38 0.38 -13.48 -18.00
C HIS A 38 -0.83 -14.10 -17.26
N THR A 39 -0.99 -13.78 -15.97
CA THR A 39 -1.96 -14.42 -15.06
C THR A 39 -2.71 -13.39 -14.21
N ALA A 40 -2.84 -12.17 -14.72
CA ALA A 40 -3.58 -11.11 -14.07
C ALA A 40 -5.01 -11.54 -13.75
N LYS A 41 -5.48 -11.12 -12.59
CA LYS A 41 -6.84 -11.31 -12.08
C LYS A 41 -7.55 -9.98 -11.86
N GLY A 42 -6.80 -8.92 -11.59
CA GLY A 42 -7.32 -7.56 -11.47
C GLY A 42 -6.98 -6.68 -12.68
N GLU A 43 -7.48 -5.44 -12.65
CA GLU A 43 -7.08 -4.39 -13.59
C GLU A 43 -5.58 -4.09 -13.47
N ILE A 44 -4.98 -3.52 -14.52
CA ILE A 44 -3.56 -3.10 -14.54
C ILE A 44 -2.64 -4.25 -14.05
N ILE A 45 -2.83 -5.42 -14.65
CA ILE A 45 -2.07 -6.65 -14.43
C ILE A 45 -2.00 -7.10 -12.96
N PHE A 46 -2.92 -6.73 -12.07
CA PHE A 46 -2.88 -7.19 -10.67
C PHE A 46 -3.00 -8.71 -10.54
N ALA A 47 -2.21 -9.33 -9.67
CA ALA A 47 -2.17 -10.78 -9.44
C ALA A 47 -3.37 -11.32 -8.63
N VAL A 48 -4.20 -10.43 -8.09
CA VAL A 48 -5.37 -10.75 -7.26
C VAL A 48 -6.64 -10.11 -7.80
N GLU A 49 -7.76 -10.80 -7.58
CA GLU A 49 -9.08 -10.24 -7.79
C GLU A 49 -9.38 -9.17 -6.72
N PRO A 50 -10.18 -8.14 -7.04
CA PRO A 50 -10.71 -7.23 -6.03
C PRO A 50 -11.48 -7.98 -4.94
N ASN A 51 -11.17 -7.73 -3.67
CA ASN A 51 -11.88 -8.32 -2.55
C ASN A 51 -13.31 -7.76 -2.44
N LYS A 52 -14.29 -8.62 -2.67
CA LYS A 52 -15.74 -8.29 -2.61
C LYS A 52 -16.39 -8.63 -1.26
N LYS A 53 -15.68 -9.31 -0.36
CA LYS A 53 -16.18 -9.76 0.95
C LYS A 53 -15.89 -8.75 2.06
N ALA A 54 -14.78 -8.04 1.98
CA ALA A 54 -14.43 -7.00 2.94
C ALA A 54 -15.40 -5.81 2.81
N LEU A 55 -16.11 -5.52 3.90
CA LEU A 55 -17.07 -4.41 3.97
C LEU A 55 -16.46 -3.20 4.66
N ASN A 56 -16.71 -2.02 4.10
CA ASN A 56 -16.38 -0.75 4.72
C ASN A 56 -17.29 -0.52 5.93
N PRO A 57 -16.75 -0.31 7.15
CA PRO A 57 -17.54 -0.20 8.36
C PRO A 57 -18.41 1.06 8.42
N LYS A 58 -18.16 2.08 7.58
CA LYS A 58 -18.99 3.29 7.52
C LYS A 58 -20.18 3.16 6.58
N THR A 59 -20.04 2.44 5.48
CA THR A 59 -21.07 2.35 4.43
C THR A 59 -21.77 0.98 4.40
N ASN A 60 -21.19 -0.03 5.06
CA ASN A 60 -21.58 -1.44 4.95
C ASN A 60 -21.58 -1.99 3.51
N GLN A 61 -20.89 -1.32 2.60
CA GLN A 61 -20.70 -1.78 1.22
C GLN A 61 -19.31 -2.40 1.03
N PRO A 62 -19.13 -3.30 0.06
CA PRO A 62 -17.81 -3.79 -0.31
C PRO A 62 -16.86 -2.64 -0.65
N PHE A 63 -15.57 -2.82 -0.36
CA PHE A 63 -14.56 -1.92 -0.88
C PHE A 63 -14.49 -2.00 -2.41
N THR A 64 -14.01 -0.92 -3.04
CA THR A 64 -13.91 -0.77 -4.51
C THR A 64 -12.54 -0.22 -4.87
N GLY A 65 -12.23 -0.18 -6.18
CA GLY A 65 -10.99 0.41 -6.68
C GLY A 65 -9.72 -0.25 -6.10
N VAL A 66 -8.69 0.55 -5.88
CA VAL A 66 -7.38 0.09 -5.43
C VAL A 66 -7.45 -0.54 -4.03
N THR A 67 -8.25 -0.02 -3.09
CA THR A 67 -8.39 -0.65 -1.79
C THR A 67 -8.93 -2.08 -1.90
N ALA A 68 -9.86 -2.37 -2.81
CA ALA A 68 -10.36 -3.74 -2.99
C ALA A 68 -9.25 -4.69 -3.46
N LEU A 69 -8.36 -4.23 -4.34
CA LEU A 69 -7.19 -5.01 -4.80
C LEU A 69 -6.21 -5.25 -3.65
N CYS A 70 -5.86 -4.22 -2.87
CA CYS A 70 -4.97 -4.36 -1.71
C CYS A 70 -5.53 -5.36 -0.69
N LEU A 71 -6.83 -5.30 -0.40
CA LEU A 71 -7.51 -6.21 0.51
C LEU A 71 -7.68 -7.63 -0.06
N GLY A 72 -7.40 -7.84 -1.36
CA GLY A 72 -7.26 -9.19 -1.92
C GLY A 72 -6.13 -9.97 -1.25
N CYS A 73 -5.09 -9.29 -0.77
CA CYS A 73 -3.99 -9.89 -0.01
C CYS A 73 -4.04 -9.51 1.49
N HIS A 74 -4.22 -8.21 1.77
CA HIS A 74 -4.08 -7.59 3.09
C HIS A 74 -5.35 -7.60 3.94
N GLU A 75 -6.29 -8.49 3.65
CA GLU A 75 -7.41 -8.79 4.55
C GLU A 75 -7.25 -10.22 5.07
N THR A 76 -7.94 -10.56 6.16
CA THR A 76 -7.95 -11.93 6.67
C THR A 76 -8.61 -12.89 5.67
N ILE A 77 -8.28 -14.17 5.77
CA ILE A 77 -8.80 -15.22 4.88
C ILE A 77 -10.32 -15.31 5.00
N GLU A 78 -10.85 -15.19 6.21
CA GLU A 78 -12.28 -15.23 6.51
C GLU A 78 -13.05 -14.10 5.81
N ARG A 79 -12.35 -12.98 5.58
CA ARG A 79 -12.88 -11.77 4.95
C ARG A 79 -12.44 -11.63 3.49
N GLY A 80 -11.95 -12.70 2.88
CA GLY A 80 -11.67 -12.80 1.44
C GLY A 80 -10.30 -12.30 0.99
N GLY A 81 -9.39 -12.02 1.93
CA GLY A 81 -7.99 -11.76 1.62
C GLY A 81 -7.14 -13.03 1.69
N MET A 82 -5.82 -12.87 1.60
CA MET A 82 -4.84 -13.97 1.73
C MET A 82 -4.20 -14.04 3.13
N GLY A 83 -4.53 -13.10 4.02
CA GLY A 83 -3.94 -13.02 5.36
C GLY A 83 -2.52 -12.44 5.40
N ILE A 84 -2.00 -11.92 4.28
CA ILE A 84 -0.66 -11.35 4.20
C ILE A 84 -0.66 -10.00 4.90
N ALA A 85 0.01 -9.89 6.05
CA ALA A 85 0.03 -8.67 6.85
C ALA A 85 -1.38 -8.03 6.98
N ALA A 86 -2.37 -8.84 7.36
CA ALA A 86 -3.77 -8.45 7.31
C ALA A 86 -4.05 -7.17 8.09
N VAL A 87 -4.86 -6.28 7.52
CA VAL A 87 -5.32 -5.03 8.12
C VAL A 87 -6.82 -5.06 8.34
N SER A 88 -7.28 -4.46 9.44
CA SER A 88 -8.71 -4.40 9.77
C SER A 88 -9.24 -2.98 9.65
N ALA A 89 -10.23 -2.76 8.79
CA ALA A 89 -10.91 -1.46 8.68
C ALA A 89 -11.56 -0.98 10.00
N LYS A 90 -11.80 -1.88 10.97
CA LYS A 90 -12.36 -1.53 12.29
C LYS A 90 -11.33 -1.02 13.28
N HIS A 91 -10.05 -1.39 13.12
CA HIS A 91 -8.97 -1.07 14.05
C HIS A 91 -7.86 -0.22 13.45
N SER A 92 -7.89 0.01 12.13
CA SER A 92 -6.92 0.83 11.40
C SER A 92 -7.42 2.25 11.17
N HIS A 93 -6.52 3.14 10.74
CA HIS A 93 -6.90 4.46 10.24
C HIS A 93 -7.91 4.32 9.09
N PRO A 94 -8.93 5.19 8.98
CA PRO A 94 -9.93 5.08 7.92
C PRO A 94 -9.32 5.09 6.51
N PHE A 95 -9.80 4.18 5.67
CA PHE A 95 -9.49 4.09 4.24
C PHE A 95 -10.77 3.71 3.46
N GLY A 96 -10.77 3.90 2.14
CA GLY A 96 -11.94 3.73 1.29
C GLY A 96 -13.06 4.73 1.61
N VAL A 97 -12.70 5.92 2.11
CA VAL A 97 -13.65 6.93 2.59
C VAL A 97 -13.37 8.29 1.98
N THR A 98 -14.42 9.08 1.73
CA THR A 98 -14.27 10.51 1.44
C THR A 98 -13.88 11.24 2.73
N PRO A 99 -12.77 12.00 2.75
CA PRO A 99 -12.37 12.76 3.93
C PRO A 99 -13.42 13.77 4.38
N ASN A 100 -13.55 13.96 5.69
CA ASN A 100 -14.36 15.03 6.26
C ASN A 100 -13.45 16.21 6.61
N PRO A 101 -13.61 17.38 5.95
CA PRO A 101 -12.74 18.55 6.17
C PRO A 101 -12.82 19.09 7.61
N LYS A 102 -13.88 18.76 8.36
CA LYS A 102 -13.98 19.11 9.79
C LYS A 102 -13.05 18.27 10.69
N ARG A 103 -12.50 17.16 10.17
CA ARG A 103 -11.62 16.24 10.91
C ARG A 103 -10.18 16.26 10.38
N ALA A 104 -10.02 16.33 9.07
CA ALA A 104 -8.73 16.30 8.39
C ALA A 104 -8.83 17.04 7.06
N THR A 105 -7.79 17.79 6.70
CA THR A 105 -7.64 18.41 5.38
C THR A 105 -6.70 17.53 4.58
N VAL A 106 -7.25 16.70 3.70
CA VAL A 106 -6.46 15.76 2.89
C VAL A 106 -6.22 16.36 1.52
N GLY A 107 -4.95 16.52 1.14
CA GLY A 107 -4.55 16.98 -0.19
C GLY A 107 -5.03 16.04 -1.30
N ALA A 108 -5.32 16.59 -2.48
CA ALA A 108 -5.83 15.82 -3.62
C ALA A 108 -4.85 14.72 -4.08
N GLU A 109 -3.55 14.91 -3.82
CA GLU A 109 -2.48 13.96 -4.09
C GLU A 109 -2.55 12.65 -3.30
N PHE A 110 -3.25 12.66 -2.16
CA PHE A 110 -3.52 11.49 -1.35
C PHE A 110 -4.86 10.83 -1.66
N LEU A 111 -5.62 11.37 -2.61
CA LEU A 111 -6.95 10.87 -2.96
C LEU A 111 -6.93 10.15 -4.31
N ARG A 112 -7.82 9.15 -4.44
CA ARG A 112 -8.20 8.53 -5.70
C ARG A 112 -9.72 8.60 -5.78
N ASP A 113 -10.24 9.24 -6.84
CA ASP A 113 -11.67 9.50 -7.00
C ASP A 113 -12.32 10.15 -5.77
N GLY A 114 -11.60 11.09 -5.14
CA GLY A 114 -12.05 11.79 -3.94
C GLY A 114 -12.07 10.95 -2.65
N LYS A 115 -11.60 9.70 -2.68
CA LYS A 115 -11.48 8.81 -1.53
C LYS A 115 -10.04 8.67 -1.07
N LEU A 116 -9.86 8.56 0.24
CA LEU A 116 -8.59 8.18 0.85
C LEU A 116 -8.45 6.65 0.76
N GLU A 117 -7.77 6.19 -0.29
CA GLU A 117 -7.47 4.78 -0.53
C GLU A 117 -6.14 4.38 0.13
N CYS A 118 -5.78 3.09 0.09
CA CYS A 118 -4.51 2.59 0.62
C CYS A 118 -3.30 3.35 0.05
N VAL A 119 -3.35 3.68 -1.24
CA VAL A 119 -2.30 4.42 -1.96
C VAL A 119 -2.26 5.92 -1.63
N GLY A 120 -3.21 6.41 -0.84
CA GLY A 120 -3.11 7.73 -0.22
C GLY A 120 -2.00 7.80 0.83
N CYS A 121 -1.71 6.67 1.48
CA CYS A 121 -0.68 6.61 2.52
C CYS A 121 0.58 5.85 2.06
N HIS A 122 0.38 4.80 1.26
CA HIS A 122 1.44 3.90 0.83
C HIS A 122 1.73 4.02 -0.67
N ASP A 123 2.98 3.86 -1.06
CA ASP A 123 3.40 3.65 -2.44
C ASP A 123 4.33 2.42 -2.46
N PRO A 124 3.79 1.23 -2.80
CA PRO A 124 4.49 -0.04 -2.66
C PRO A 124 5.50 -0.31 -3.78
N HIS A 125 5.74 0.63 -4.71
CA HIS A 125 6.75 0.40 -5.73
C HIS A 125 8.15 0.32 -5.10
N PRO A 126 9.04 -0.58 -5.59
CA PRO A 126 10.36 -0.79 -4.99
C PRO A 126 11.27 0.44 -4.97
N SER A 127 10.97 1.45 -5.79
CA SER A 127 11.67 2.74 -5.78
C SER A 127 11.39 3.57 -4.54
N ASN A 128 10.39 3.23 -3.72
CA ASN A 128 10.06 3.88 -2.46
C ASN A 128 10.79 3.22 -1.27
N PRO A 129 11.88 3.82 -0.75
CA PRO A 129 12.64 3.26 0.36
C PRO A 129 11.99 3.56 1.73
N ASN A 130 10.88 4.30 1.77
CA ASN A 130 10.33 4.80 3.01
C ASN A 130 9.79 3.67 3.90
N TYR A 131 9.73 3.95 5.19
CA TYR A 131 9.22 3.04 6.21
C TYR A 131 7.87 2.46 5.80
N LYS A 132 7.79 1.13 5.64
CA LYS A 132 6.57 0.42 5.23
C LYS A 132 5.90 1.05 4.01
N TYR A 133 6.70 1.54 3.05
CA TYR A 133 6.23 2.16 1.82
C TYR A 133 5.42 3.44 2.03
N LEU A 134 5.57 4.15 3.15
CA LEU A 134 4.87 5.42 3.33
C LEU A 134 5.24 6.42 2.24
N ARG A 135 4.30 7.26 1.85
CA ARG A 135 4.51 8.29 0.82
C ARG A 135 5.33 9.47 1.30
N VAL A 136 5.75 9.51 2.55
CA VAL A 136 6.72 10.48 3.07
C VAL A 136 7.74 9.75 3.93
N ASP A 137 8.95 10.29 4.02
CA ASP A 137 9.95 9.77 4.93
C ASP A 137 9.57 10.10 6.38
N THR A 138 9.53 9.07 7.21
CA THR A 138 9.25 9.17 8.65
C THR A 138 10.45 8.81 9.50
N ASN A 139 11.66 8.78 8.92
CA ASN A 139 12.88 8.31 9.57
C ASN A 139 12.66 6.96 10.27
N LYS A 140 12.27 5.95 9.47
CA LYS A 140 11.96 4.59 9.97
C LYS A 140 10.87 4.55 11.05
N GLY A 141 9.92 5.48 10.98
CA GLY A 141 8.80 5.62 11.92
C GLY A 141 9.05 6.54 13.12
N ALA A 142 10.28 7.02 13.34
CA ALA A 142 10.60 7.93 14.45
C ALA A 142 9.87 9.28 14.33
N SER A 143 9.54 9.70 13.11
CA SER A 143 8.83 10.94 12.79
C SER A 143 7.42 10.66 12.28
N MET A 144 6.68 9.74 12.91
CA MET A 144 5.31 9.43 12.47
C MET A 144 4.34 10.61 12.64
N GLY A 145 4.52 11.44 13.67
CA GLY A 145 3.67 12.63 13.88
C GLY A 145 3.67 13.58 12.69
N ASN A 146 4.82 13.70 12.03
CA ASN A 146 5.03 14.44 10.80
C ASN A 146 4.21 13.89 9.62
N PHE A 147 4.10 12.57 9.49
CA PHE A 147 3.22 11.96 8.50
C PHE A 147 1.73 12.21 8.81
N CYS A 148 1.31 12.06 10.07
CA CYS A 148 -0.07 12.34 10.48
C CYS A 148 -0.47 13.80 10.21
N ALA A 149 0.49 14.71 10.37
CA ALA A 149 0.35 16.14 10.16
C ALA A 149 -0.01 16.53 8.72
N MET A 150 0.35 15.69 7.73
CA MET A 150 0.01 15.92 6.32
C MET A 150 -1.49 16.14 6.11
N CYS A 151 -2.32 15.54 6.98
CA CYS A 151 -3.78 15.69 6.94
C CYS A 151 -4.36 16.33 8.22
N HIS A 152 -3.67 16.18 9.36
CA HIS A 152 -4.11 16.68 10.66
C HIS A 152 -3.27 17.88 11.14
N GLY A 153 -3.14 18.90 10.30
CA GLY A 153 -2.24 20.05 10.54
C GLY A 153 -2.49 20.85 11.82
N SER A 154 -3.66 20.74 12.47
CA SER A 154 -3.92 21.37 13.77
C SER A 154 -3.11 20.77 14.93
N LYS A 155 -2.38 19.67 14.70
CA LYS A 155 -1.66 18.90 15.74
C LYS A 155 -0.16 18.81 15.49
N ALA A 156 0.39 19.63 14.60
CA ALA A 156 1.79 19.50 14.19
C ALA A 156 2.44 20.84 13.80
N ASP A 157 3.77 20.81 13.71
CA ASP A 157 4.56 21.92 13.17
C ASP A 157 4.33 22.06 11.65
N ALA A 158 3.78 23.20 11.25
CA ALA A 158 3.51 23.51 9.85
C ALA A 158 4.80 23.59 8.99
N ALA A 159 5.95 23.89 9.59
CA ALA A 159 7.23 23.91 8.87
C ALA A 159 7.68 22.50 8.49
N ALA A 160 7.49 21.53 9.41
CA ALA A 160 7.81 20.14 9.15
C ALA A 160 7.02 19.61 7.94
N VAL A 161 5.70 19.83 7.90
CA VAL A 161 4.80 19.39 6.80
C VAL A 161 5.21 19.93 5.45
N LYS A 162 5.54 21.23 5.35
CA LYS A 162 5.90 21.87 4.07
C LYS A 162 7.18 21.32 3.45
N SER A 163 8.10 20.81 4.27
CA SER A 163 9.39 20.27 3.81
C SER A 163 9.32 18.81 3.37
N MET A 164 8.19 18.11 3.59
CA MET A 164 8.09 16.69 3.26
C MET A 164 7.91 16.46 1.77
N LYS A 165 8.86 15.73 1.20
CA LYS A 165 8.74 15.22 -0.16
C LYS A 165 7.75 14.05 -0.17
N ILE A 166 6.74 14.16 -1.03
CA ILE A 166 5.78 13.09 -1.28
C ILE A 166 6.36 12.17 -2.35
N PHE A 167 6.35 10.87 -2.08
CA PHE A 167 6.61 9.82 -3.05
C PHE A 167 5.32 9.53 -3.83
N ASP A 168 5.40 9.58 -5.14
CA ASP A 168 4.24 9.70 -6.04
C ASP A 168 4.34 8.80 -7.28
N SER A 169 5.09 7.71 -7.21
CA SER A 169 5.22 6.78 -8.33
C SER A 169 3.92 6.02 -8.65
N MET A 170 3.00 5.93 -7.68
CA MET A 170 1.62 5.46 -7.85
C MET A 170 0.64 6.58 -8.25
N ASP A 171 1.14 7.77 -8.61
CA ASP A 171 0.31 8.88 -9.06
C ASP A 171 0.10 8.87 -10.57
N GLU A 172 -0.98 8.23 -10.98
CA GLU A 172 -1.38 8.08 -12.37
C GLU A 172 -1.78 9.40 -13.04
N ARG A 173 -1.94 10.50 -12.28
CA ARG A 173 -2.26 11.82 -12.82
C ARG A 173 -1.05 12.47 -13.52
N HIS A 174 0.16 11.99 -13.23
CA HIS A 174 1.37 12.42 -13.92
C HIS A 174 1.56 11.69 -15.26
N ALA A 175 0.89 10.55 -15.46
CA ALA A 175 0.74 9.96 -16.78
C ALA A 175 -0.35 10.72 -17.53
N ALA A 176 -0.10 11.11 -18.78
CA ALA A 176 -1.15 11.67 -19.62
C ALA A 176 -2.37 10.72 -19.58
N PRO A 177 -3.61 11.23 -19.42
CA PRO A 177 -4.78 10.36 -19.29
C PRO A 177 -4.82 9.42 -20.50
N ALA A 178 -4.82 8.11 -20.25
CA ALA A 178 -5.15 7.17 -21.30
C ALA A 178 -6.51 7.59 -21.86
N ALA A 179 -6.57 7.89 -23.16
CA ALA A 179 -7.83 8.20 -23.82
C ALA A 179 -8.85 7.12 -23.43
N ALA A 180 -10.05 7.55 -23.01
CA ALA A 180 -11.11 6.63 -22.69
C ALA A 180 -11.24 5.59 -23.82
N PRO A 181 -11.36 4.29 -23.50
CA PRO A 181 -11.50 3.27 -24.53
C PRO A 181 -12.67 3.66 -25.45
N ALA A 182 -12.40 3.71 -26.75
CA ALA A 182 -13.43 4.00 -27.74
C ALA A 182 -14.61 3.04 -27.52
N PRO A 183 -15.86 3.52 -27.61
CA PRO A 183 -17.02 2.65 -27.45
C PRO A 183 -16.92 1.47 -28.42
N ALA A 184 -17.18 0.27 -27.90
CA ALA A 184 -17.14 -0.96 -28.69
C ALA A 184 -17.98 -0.79 -29.96
N PRO A 185 -17.49 -1.25 -31.14
CA PRO A 185 -18.26 -1.19 -32.37
C PRO A 185 -19.62 -1.85 -32.16
N ALA A 186 -20.70 -1.17 -32.57
CA ALA A 186 -22.04 -1.72 -32.50
C ALA A 186 -22.07 -3.06 -33.26
N ALA A 187 -22.60 -4.10 -32.62
CA ALA A 187 -22.73 -5.41 -33.23
C ALA A 187 -23.48 -5.30 -34.57
N PRO A 188 -23.01 -5.96 -35.64
CA PRO A 188 -23.66 -5.90 -36.94
C PRO A 188 -25.09 -6.43 -36.81
N LYS A 189 -26.06 -5.64 -37.29
CA LYS A 189 -27.46 -6.06 -37.37
C LYS A 189 -27.54 -7.30 -38.26
N LYS A 190 -27.97 -8.42 -37.69
CA LYS A 190 -28.31 -9.62 -38.46
C LYS A 190 -29.43 -9.24 -39.45
N LYS A 191 -29.17 -9.44 -40.74
CA LYS A 191 -30.20 -9.40 -41.79
C LYS A 191 -31.04 -10.67 -41.72
#